data_AF-A0A3Q9FZL9-F1
#
_entry.id   AF-A0A3Q9FZL9-F1
#
_cell.length_a   1.000
_cell.length_b   1.000
_cell.length_c   1.000
_cell.angle_alpha   90.00
_cell.angle_beta   90.00
_cell.angle_gamma   90.00
#
_symmetry.space_group_name_H-M   'P 1'
#
loop_
_entity.id
_entity.type
_entity.pdbx_description
1 polymer ?
#
loop_
_entity_poly.entity_id
_entity_poly.type
_entity_poly.pdbx_seq_one_letter_code
_entity_poly.pdbx_strand_id
1 'polypeptide(L)'
;MGTLMPHRCSRTRGMLWPTVGVEEEYFLARLGSRTLAPGGTRVVKRAAAALGPLVDGEFTECQVEVRAMDVPATAADTAVLAAIVRALVVVALMSVRAGAPDRRSAASCRARPTGVRRGTDGAVTAWTS
;
A
#
# COMPACT_ATOMS: atom_id res chain seq x y z
N MET A 1 -21.97 -9.65 -38.89
CA MET A 1 -21.29 -8.39 -38.56
C MET A 1 -22.17 -7.64 -37.56
N GLY A 2 -21.89 -7.78 -36.26
CA GLY A 2 -22.67 -7.15 -35.19
C GLY A 2 -21.72 -6.85 -34.04
N THR A 3 -21.53 -5.57 -33.77
CA THR A 3 -20.49 -5.00 -32.92
C THR A 3 -20.63 -5.44 -31.48
N LEU A 4 -19.53 -5.94 -30.88
CA LEU A 4 -19.38 -6.19 -29.45
C LEU A 4 -19.56 -4.86 -28.70
N MET A 5 -20.64 -4.72 -27.94
CA MET A 5 -20.72 -3.72 -26.87
C MET A 5 -19.90 -4.22 -25.68
N PRO A 6 -19.11 -3.35 -25.01
CA PRO A 6 -18.38 -3.74 -23.81
C PRO A 6 -19.36 -4.07 -22.68
N HIS A 7 -19.02 -5.09 -21.91
CA HIS A 7 -19.78 -5.63 -20.80
C HIS A 7 -20.18 -4.52 -19.82
N ARG A 8 -21.48 -4.18 -19.80
CA ARG A 8 -22.08 -3.31 -18.79
C ARG A 8 -22.03 -4.01 -17.44
N CYS A 9 -21.49 -3.28 -16.46
CA CYS A 9 -21.55 -3.55 -15.03
C CYS A 9 -22.96 -4.02 -14.60
N SER A 10 -23.08 -5.30 -14.26
CA SER A 10 -24.28 -5.87 -13.68
C SER A 10 -24.34 -5.53 -12.19
N ARG A 11 -25.10 -4.49 -11.90
CA ARG A 11 -25.55 -4.06 -10.57
C ARG A 11 -26.24 -5.24 -9.85
N THR A 12 -25.54 -5.91 -8.93
CA THR A 12 -26.13 -6.92 -8.05
C THR A 12 -27.02 -6.24 -7.01
N ARG A 13 -28.32 -6.13 -7.35
CA ARG A 13 -29.39 -5.93 -6.37
C ARG A 13 -29.50 -7.21 -5.54
N GLY A 14 -29.04 -7.20 -4.28
CA GLY A 14 -29.22 -8.37 -3.41
C GLY A 14 -28.52 -8.40 -2.05
N MET A 15 -27.83 -7.35 -1.60
CA MET A 15 -27.23 -7.30 -0.26
C MET A 15 -27.54 -5.97 0.40
N LEU A 16 -28.11 -5.99 1.61
CA LEU A 16 -28.57 -4.80 2.37
C LEU A 16 -27.43 -4.09 3.13
N TRP A 17 -26.18 -4.49 2.90
CA TRP A 17 -25.02 -3.91 3.57
C TRP A 17 -24.27 -3.00 2.59
N PRO A 18 -23.93 -1.76 2.95
CA PRO A 18 -23.07 -0.93 2.12
C PRO A 18 -21.71 -1.62 1.97
N THR A 19 -21.17 -1.62 0.77
CA THR A 19 -19.76 -1.94 0.55
C THR A 19 -18.92 -0.71 0.91
N VAL A 20 -17.71 -0.97 1.40
CA VAL A 20 -16.71 0.05 1.68
C VAL A 20 -15.47 -0.30 0.86
N GLY A 21 -14.88 0.73 0.25
CA GLY A 21 -13.52 0.68 -0.27
C GLY A 21 -12.59 1.32 0.76
N VAL A 22 -11.48 0.66 1.08
CA VAL A 22 -10.41 1.20 1.92
C VAL A 22 -9.18 1.40 1.05
N GLU A 23 -8.72 2.64 0.97
CA GLU A 23 -7.47 3.02 0.33
C GLU A 23 -6.57 3.65 1.40
N GLU A 24 -5.35 3.13 1.56
CA GLU A 24 -4.38 3.63 2.51
C GLU A 24 -3.01 3.82 1.86
N GLU A 25 -2.44 5.00 2.03
CA GLU A 25 -1.11 5.34 1.53
C GLU A 25 -0.07 5.27 2.65
N TYR A 26 1.08 4.69 2.31
CA TYR A 26 2.17 4.48 3.25
C TYR A 26 3.47 5.05 2.72
N PHE A 27 4.17 5.79 3.59
CA PHE A 27 5.53 6.24 3.32
C PHE A 27 6.55 5.15 3.63
N LEU A 28 7.46 4.93 2.69
CA LEU A 28 8.68 4.17 2.90
C LEU A 28 9.70 5.05 3.62
N ALA A 29 10.09 4.64 4.83
CA ALA A 29 11.09 5.34 5.62
C ALA A 29 12.34 4.46 5.85
N ARG A 30 13.52 5.08 5.82
CA ARG A 30 14.76 4.42 6.24
C ARG A 30 14.73 4.24 7.76
N LEU A 31 14.86 2.98 8.19
CA LEU A 31 14.99 2.63 9.60
C LEU A 31 16.25 3.30 10.20
N GLY A 32 16.11 3.88 11.38
CA GLY A 32 17.18 4.62 12.06
C GLY A 32 17.13 6.12 11.81
N SER A 33 17.19 6.57 10.55
CA SER A 33 17.15 8.02 10.22
C SER A 33 15.73 8.60 10.20
N ARG A 34 14.70 7.75 10.01
CA ARG A 34 13.29 8.18 9.84
C ARG A 34 13.10 9.19 8.70
N THR A 35 13.98 9.14 7.71
CA THR A 35 13.87 9.91 6.47
C THR A 35 13.12 9.07 5.44
N LEU A 36 12.36 9.72 4.54
CA LEU A 36 11.77 9.00 3.42
C LEU A 36 12.85 8.34 2.57
N ALA A 37 12.52 7.18 2.01
CA ALA A 37 13.39 6.39 1.18
C ALA A 37 12.68 6.07 -0.14
N PRO A 38 13.33 6.29 -1.29
CA PRO A 38 12.79 5.80 -2.55
C PRO A 38 12.82 4.27 -2.56
N GLY A 39 11.76 3.67 -3.09
CA GLY A 39 11.65 2.22 -3.28
C GLY A 39 10.24 1.72 -3.58
N GLY A 40 9.24 2.59 -3.78
CA GLY A 40 7.84 2.26 -4.06
C GLY A 40 7.72 1.22 -5.17
N THR A 41 8.30 1.48 -6.34
CA THR A 41 8.29 0.56 -7.48
C THR A 41 8.86 -0.82 -7.11
N ARG A 42 9.97 -0.86 -6.35
CA ARG A 42 10.57 -2.15 -5.95
C ARG A 42 9.70 -2.88 -4.92
N VAL A 43 9.12 -2.15 -3.98
CA VAL A 43 8.25 -2.71 -2.95
C VAL A 43 6.99 -3.25 -3.61
N VAL A 44 6.30 -2.46 -4.45
CA VAL A 44 5.11 -2.88 -5.20
C VAL A 44 5.41 -4.10 -6.07
N LYS A 45 6.49 -4.08 -6.87
CA LYS A 45 6.87 -5.22 -7.71
C LYS A 45 7.05 -6.53 -6.90
N ARG A 46 7.60 -6.44 -5.70
CA ARG A 46 7.80 -7.61 -4.82
C ARG A 46 6.52 -8.01 -4.09
N ALA A 47 5.75 -7.03 -3.62
CA ALA A 47 4.52 -7.25 -2.86
C ALA A 47 3.38 -7.75 -3.74
N ALA A 48 3.27 -7.27 -4.98
CA ALA A 48 2.26 -7.68 -5.96
C ALA A 48 2.35 -9.19 -6.28
N ALA A 49 3.52 -9.82 -6.12
CA ALA A 49 3.65 -11.27 -6.24
C ALA A 49 2.81 -12.05 -5.20
N ALA A 50 2.53 -11.45 -4.05
CA ALA A 50 1.70 -12.03 -2.98
C ALA A 50 0.32 -11.38 -2.85
N LEU A 51 0.21 -10.08 -3.16
CA LEU A 51 -0.98 -9.27 -2.89
C LEU A 51 -1.76 -8.88 -4.16
N GLY A 52 -1.19 -9.09 -5.34
CA GLY A 52 -1.81 -8.75 -6.62
C GLY A 52 -2.29 -7.29 -6.66
N PRO A 53 -3.57 -7.04 -6.98
CA PRO A 53 -4.11 -5.69 -7.16
C PRO A 53 -4.36 -4.93 -5.85
N LEU A 54 -4.14 -5.55 -4.69
CA LEU A 54 -4.35 -4.91 -3.39
C LEU A 54 -3.23 -3.92 -3.01
N VAL A 55 -2.17 -3.86 -3.82
CA VAL A 55 -1.03 -2.96 -3.62
C VAL A 55 -0.65 -2.29 -4.93
N ASP A 56 -0.42 -0.99 -4.90
CA ASP A 56 0.05 -0.22 -6.05
C ASP A 56 1.07 0.84 -5.64
N GLY A 57 1.71 1.47 -6.63
CA GLY A 57 2.56 2.63 -6.44
C GLY A 57 1.76 3.92 -6.49
N GLU A 58 2.27 4.96 -5.82
CA GLU A 58 1.71 6.31 -5.87
C GLU A 58 2.60 7.23 -6.73
N PHE A 59 2.20 8.48 -6.95
CA PHE A 59 2.91 9.50 -7.73
C PHE A 59 4.39 9.69 -7.33
N THR A 60 4.78 9.32 -6.10
CA THR A 60 6.17 9.39 -5.63
C THR A 60 6.76 8.01 -5.36
N GLU A 61 8.06 7.86 -5.61
CA GLU A 61 8.79 6.60 -5.33
C GLU A 61 8.99 6.34 -3.83
N CYS A 62 8.54 7.22 -2.92
CA CYS A 62 8.54 6.96 -1.48
C CYS A 62 7.21 6.48 -0.92
N GLN A 63 6.18 6.32 -1.75
CA GLN A 63 4.86 5.90 -1.31
C GLN A 63 4.46 4.56 -1.93
N VAL A 64 3.61 3.84 -1.20
CA VAL A 64 2.87 2.67 -1.69
C VAL A 64 1.43 2.81 -1.22
N GLU A 65 0.50 2.41 -2.07
CA GLU A 65 -0.93 2.42 -1.77
C GLU A 65 -1.41 0.98 -1.54
N VAL A 66 -2.36 0.83 -0.62
CA VAL A 66 -3.09 -0.40 -0.34
C VAL A 66 -4.56 -0.17 -0.64
N ARG A 67 -5.17 -1.08 -1.40
CA ARG A 67 -6.56 -0.96 -1.85
C ARG A 67 -7.35 -2.23 -1.55
N ALA A 68 -8.43 -2.09 -0.78
CA ALA A 68 -9.41 -3.13 -0.54
C ALA A 68 -10.79 -2.61 -0.98
N MET A 69 -11.28 -3.08 -2.13
CA MET A 69 -12.46 -2.52 -2.79
C MET A 69 -13.68 -3.42 -2.67
N ASP A 70 -14.87 -2.80 -2.63
CA ASP A 70 -16.17 -3.46 -2.70
C ASP A 70 -16.39 -4.56 -1.64
N VAL A 71 -15.78 -4.41 -0.47
CA VAL A 71 -15.90 -5.36 0.65
C VAL A 71 -16.94 -4.90 1.68
N PRO A 72 -17.69 -5.81 2.31
CA PRO A 72 -18.54 -5.45 3.44
C PRO A 72 -17.69 -5.06 4.66
N ALA A 73 -17.95 -3.89 5.25
CA ALA A 73 -17.24 -3.36 6.44
C ALA A 73 -17.25 -4.34 7.63
N THR A 74 -16.23 -5.20 7.75
CA THR A 74 -16.19 -6.33 8.69
C THR A 74 -14.80 -6.56 9.30
N ALA A 75 -14.71 -7.44 10.30
CA ALA A 75 -13.43 -7.89 10.86
C ALA A 75 -12.52 -8.56 9.81
N ALA A 76 -13.08 -9.09 8.73
CA ALA A 76 -12.32 -9.64 7.62
C ALA A 76 -11.51 -8.53 6.92
N ASP A 77 -12.05 -7.32 6.78
CA ASP A 77 -11.34 -6.20 6.14
C ASP A 77 -10.12 -5.78 6.96
N THR A 78 -10.27 -5.72 8.28
CA THR A 78 -9.15 -5.47 9.18
C THR A 78 -8.07 -6.56 9.06
N ALA A 79 -8.48 -7.82 8.92
CA ALA A 79 -7.55 -8.92 8.75
C ALA A 79 -6.81 -8.84 7.40
N VAL A 80 -7.50 -8.45 6.32
CA VAL A 80 -6.92 -8.20 5.00
C VAL A 80 -5.92 -7.06 5.06
N LEU A 81 -6.31 -5.91 5.61
CA LEU A 81 -5.42 -4.76 5.78
C LEU A 81 -4.17 -5.14 6.60
N ALA A 82 -4.35 -5.83 7.72
CA ALA A 82 -3.24 -6.30 8.53
C ALA A 82 -2.31 -7.27 7.76
N ALA A 83 -2.86 -8.14 6.92
CA ALA A 83 -2.07 -9.03 6.07
C ALA A 83 -1.26 -8.27 5.03
N ILE A 84 -1.86 -7.26 4.39
CA ILE A 84 -1.20 -6.41 3.41
C ILE A 84 -0.08 -5.60 4.07
N VAL A 85 -0.34 -4.96 5.21
CA VAL A 85 0.67 -4.22 5.99
C VAL A 85 1.83 -5.14 6.38
N ARG A 86 1.55 -6.36 6.86
CA ARG A 86 2.61 -7.34 7.17
C ARG A 86 3.46 -7.69 5.94
N ALA A 87 2.84 -7.94 4.79
CA ALA A 87 3.55 -8.22 3.56
C ALA A 87 4.41 -7.03 3.10
N LEU A 88 3.88 -5.81 3.17
CA LEU A 88 4.61 -4.59 2.87
C LEU A 88 5.83 -4.41 3.78
N VAL A 89 5.69 -4.63 5.09
CA VAL A 89 6.81 -4.58 6.04
C VAL A 89 7.90 -5.60 5.66
N VAL A 90 7.53 -6.85 5.36
CA VAL A 90 8.48 -7.88 4.93
C VAL A 90 9.24 -7.42 3.69
N VAL A 91 8.53 -6.91 2.68
CA VAL A 91 9.14 -6.46 1.43
C VAL A 91 10.04 -5.23 1.65
N ALA A 92 9.62 -4.27 2.46
CA ALA A 92 10.43 -3.09 2.81
C ALA A 92 11.73 -3.52 3.48
N LEU A 93 11.69 -4.48 4.41
CA LEU A 93 12.89 -5.04 5.04
C LEU A 93 13.81 -5.72 4.01
N MET A 94 13.25 -6.47 3.05
CA MET A 94 14.04 -7.05 1.95
C MET A 94 14.66 -5.99 1.05
N SER A 95 14.01 -4.83 0.86
CA SER A 95 14.54 -3.71 0.09
C SER A 95 15.68 -3.00 0.83
N VAL A 96 15.55 -2.83 2.15
CA VAL A 96 16.62 -2.30 3.01
C VAL A 96 17.85 -3.20 2.98
N ARG A 97 17.66 -4.53 3.13
CA ARG A 97 18.75 -5.52 3.08
C ARG A 97 19.46 -5.54 1.72
N ALA A 98 18.73 -5.30 0.63
CA ALA A 98 19.28 -5.26 -0.72
C ALA A 98 20.04 -3.95 -1.05
N GLY A 99 20.07 -2.97 -0.15
CA GLY A 99 21.02 -1.85 -0.19
C GLY A 99 20.85 -0.79 -1.28
N ALA A 100 19.82 -0.83 -2.13
CA ALA A 100 19.75 0.09 -3.28
C ALA A 100 18.60 1.10 -3.19
N PRO A 101 18.84 2.39 -2.87
CA PRO A 101 18.00 3.45 -3.40
C PRO A 101 18.32 3.61 -4.89
N ASP A 102 17.31 3.66 -5.75
CA ASP A 102 17.56 4.23 -7.08
C ASP A 102 17.96 5.70 -6.89
N ARG A 103 18.98 6.17 -7.62
CA ARG A 103 19.49 7.55 -7.49
C ARG A 103 18.66 8.58 -8.25
N ARG A 104 17.67 8.15 -9.05
CA ARG A 104 16.83 9.03 -9.87
C ARG A 104 15.59 9.55 -9.13
N SER A 105 15.22 8.94 -8.00
CA SER A 105 13.95 9.22 -7.30
C SER A 105 14.07 9.93 -5.94
N ALA A 106 15.30 10.13 -5.43
CA ALA A 106 15.52 10.77 -4.13
C ALA A 106 15.02 12.23 -4.06
N ALA A 107 14.88 12.91 -5.21
CA ALA A 107 14.38 14.28 -5.27
C ALA A 107 12.89 14.41 -4.95
N SER A 108 12.03 13.41 -5.26
CA SER A 108 10.60 13.51 -4.91
C SER A 108 10.36 13.26 -3.41
N CYS A 109 11.30 12.59 -2.73
CA CYS A 109 11.16 12.11 -1.36
C CYS A 109 11.61 13.14 -0.29
N ARG A 110 11.46 14.45 -0.53
CA ARG A 110 12.10 15.52 0.28
C ARG A 110 11.42 15.86 1.61
N ALA A 111 10.36 15.17 2.02
CA ALA A 111 9.70 15.41 3.30
C ALA A 111 10.30 14.55 4.43
N ARG A 112 10.32 15.09 5.66
CA ARG A 112 10.54 14.29 6.88
C ARG A 112 9.16 13.99 7.47
N PRO A 113 8.71 12.72 7.56
CA PRO A 113 7.38 12.42 8.09
C PRO A 113 7.31 12.86 9.56
N THR A 114 6.41 13.80 9.86
CA THR A 114 6.08 14.22 11.23
C THR A 114 5.02 13.26 11.77
N GLY A 115 5.26 12.62 12.92
CA GLY A 115 4.27 11.76 13.60
C GLY A 115 4.66 10.31 13.87
N VAL A 116 5.84 9.85 13.43
CA VAL A 116 6.32 8.48 13.75
C VAL A 116 6.63 8.35 15.25
N ARG A 117 5.75 7.69 16.00
CA ARG A 117 6.05 7.17 17.36
C ARG A 117 6.65 5.78 17.25
N ARG A 118 7.68 5.50 18.07
CA ARG A 118 8.31 4.17 18.15
C ARG A 118 7.35 3.24 18.89
N GLY A 119 6.73 2.27 18.20
CA GLY A 119 6.06 1.15 18.85
C GLY A 119 7.11 0.27 19.53
N THR A 120 6.88 -0.14 20.78
CA THR A 120 7.80 -0.98 21.56
C THR A 120 7.96 -2.39 21.00
N ASP A 121 7.09 -2.80 20.06
CA ASP A 121 7.04 -4.16 19.52
C ASP A 121 7.44 -4.24 18.04
N GLY A 122 8.13 -3.22 17.51
CA GLY A 122 8.63 -3.21 16.12
C GLY A 122 7.57 -2.94 15.04
N ALA A 123 6.30 -2.73 15.42
CA ALA A 123 5.26 -2.26 14.51
C ALA A 123 5.38 -0.74 14.28
N VAL A 124 5.51 -0.33 13.02
CA VAL A 124 5.38 1.05 12.57
C VAL A 124 3.90 1.28 12.26
N THR A 125 3.19 1.98 13.13
CA THR A 125 1.88 2.55 12.79
C THR A 125 2.10 3.93 12.17
N ALA A 126 1.78 4.05 10.88
CA ALA A 126 1.65 5.33 10.21
C ALA A 126 0.18 5.79 10.35
N TRP A 127 0.00 7.05 10.74
CA TRP A 127 -1.29 7.75 10.79
C TRP A 127 -1.30 8.82 9.70
N THR A 128 -2.42 8.97 9.01
CA THR A 128 -2.91 10.18 8.34
C THR A 128 -4.44 10.16 8.57
N SER A 129 -5.14 11.17 9.07
CA SER A 129 -4.96 12.62 9.13
C SER A 129 -5.24 13.19 10.53
#